data_AF-A0AA38SR18-F1
#
_entry.id   AF-A0AA38SR18-F1
#
_cell.length_a   1.000
_cell.length_b   1.000
_cell.length_c   1.000
_cell.angle_alpha   90.00
_cell.angle_beta   90.00
_cell.angle_gamma   90.00
#
_symmetry.space_group_name_H-M   'P 1'
#
loop_
_entity.id
_entity.type
_entity.pdbx_description
1 polymer ?
#
loop_
_entity_poly.entity_id
_entity_poly.type
_entity_poly.pdbx_seq_one_letter_code
_entity_poly.pdbx_strand_id
1 'polypeptide(L)'
;MEVKEESQASKSKKEALMSKSKEVGLHGFPEVWSNIVLSLSDNQGPKKLIHKLALSSTVYLIWRERNRRVFNDVKLSPIHLFKQVRELVLSRVASWKLSASQD
;
A
#
# COMPACT_ATOMS: atom_id res chain seq x y z
N MET A 1 28.50 22.65 11.48
CA MET A 1 28.86 21.52 10.60
C MET A 1 27.69 20.53 10.48
N GLU A 2 26.98 20.25 11.58
CA GLU A 2 25.77 19.39 11.64
C GLU A 2 24.67 19.69 10.62
N VAL A 3 24.33 20.97 10.38
CA VAL A 3 23.21 21.33 9.48
C VAL A 3 23.44 20.88 8.03
N LYS A 4 24.70 20.81 7.58
CA LYS A 4 25.03 20.30 6.24
C LYS A 4 24.91 18.79 6.16
N GLU A 5 25.30 18.05 7.21
CA GLU A 5 25.18 16.59 7.25
C GLU A 5 23.73 16.12 7.32
N GLU A 6 22.87 16.77 8.10
CA GLU A 6 21.44 16.44 8.15
C GLU A 6 20.74 16.69 6.80
N SER A 7 21.09 17.80 6.13
CA SER A 7 20.54 18.10 4.80
C SER A 7 21.00 17.09 3.73
N GLN A 8 22.23 16.58 3.84
CA GLN A 8 22.79 15.60 2.91
C GLN A 8 22.20 14.20 3.17
N ALA A 9 22.02 13.82 4.43
CA ALA A 9 21.33 12.60 4.85
C ALA A 9 19.85 12.59 4.43
N SER A 10 19.17 13.74 4.50
CA SER A 10 17.77 13.87 4.08
C SER A 10 17.61 13.77 2.56
N LYS A 11 18.57 14.29 1.77
CA LYS A 11 18.63 14.08 0.31
C LYS A 11 18.85 12.62 -0.06
N SER A 12 19.84 11.96 0.55
CA SER A 12 20.15 10.55 0.28
C SER A 12 18.98 9.62 0.63
N LYS A 13 18.25 9.89 1.73
CA LYS A 13 17.03 9.16 2.09
C LYS A 13 15.91 9.33 1.06
N LYS A 14 15.70 10.54 0.54
CA LYS A 14 14.71 10.79 -0.51
C LYS A 14 15.07 10.05 -1.80
N GLU A 15 16.32 10.06 -2.22
CA GLU A 15 16.77 9.32 -3.42
C GLU A 15 16.59 7.81 -3.27
N ALA A 16 16.94 7.24 -2.12
CA ALA A 16 16.72 5.82 -1.83
C ALA A 16 15.22 5.45 -1.87
N LEU A 17 14.36 6.31 -1.32
CA LEU A 17 12.90 6.11 -1.34
C LEU A 17 12.34 6.19 -2.77
N MET A 18 12.83 7.13 -3.58
CA MET A 18 12.41 7.30 -4.98
C MET A 18 12.84 6.11 -5.85
N SER A 19 14.05 5.57 -5.65
CA SER A 19 14.49 4.34 -6.32
C SER A 19 13.63 3.14 -5.92
N LYS A 20 13.32 2.98 -4.63
CA LYS A 20 12.42 1.92 -4.13
C LYS A 20 11.02 2.03 -4.73
N SER A 21 10.48 3.25 -4.80
CA SER A 21 9.18 3.55 -5.38
C SER A 21 9.10 3.20 -6.87
N LYS A 22 10.18 3.40 -7.63
CA LYS A 22 10.27 3.00 -9.04
C LYS A 22 10.23 1.48 -9.19
N GLU A 23 10.97 0.76 -8.36
CA GLU A 23 11.04 -0.70 -8.38
C GLU A 23 9.66 -1.34 -8.15
N VAL A 24 8.90 -0.83 -7.17
CA VAL A 24 7.56 -1.34 -6.85
C VAL A 24 6.45 -0.76 -7.75
N GLY A 25 6.79 0.10 -8.73
CA GLY A 25 5.82 0.69 -9.65
C GLY A 25 4.87 1.71 -9.01
N LEU A 26 5.24 2.28 -7.85
CA LEU A 26 4.51 3.36 -7.18
C LEU A 26 5.02 4.75 -7.59
N HIS A 27 6.11 4.82 -8.37
CA HIS A 27 6.62 6.09 -8.87
C HIS A 27 5.59 6.78 -9.76
N GLY A 28 5.19 8.00 -9.39
CA GLY A 28 4.13 8.74 -10.07
C GLY A 28 2.72 8.27 -9.71
N PHE A 29 2.56 7.46 -8.66
CA PHE A 29 1.23 7.15 -8.15
C PHE A 29 0.59 8.44 -7.61
N PRO A 30 -0.67 8.73 -7.97
CA PRO A 30 -1.31 9.97 -7.57
C PRO A 30 -1.48 10.09 -6.07
N GLU A 31 -1.27 11.30 -5.53
CA GLU A 31 -1.49 11.59 -4.11
C GLU A 31 -2.94 12.01 -3.81
N VAL A 32 -3.67 12.47 -4.84
CA VAL A 32 -5.05 12.95 -4.72
C VAL A 32 -6.02 11.79 -4.88
N TRP A 33 -6.98 11.65 -3.95
CA TRP A 33 -7.97 10.57 -3.94
C TRP A 33 -8.70 10.36 -5.27
N SER A 34 -9.19 11.43 -5.90
CA SER A 34 -9.86 11.35 -7.20
C SER A 34 -8.99 10.68 -8.27
N ASN A 35 -7.71 11.04 -8.30
CA ASN A 35 -6.75 10.53 -9.26
C ASN A 35 -6.34 9.09 -8.92
N ILE A 36 -6.27 8.73 -7.63
CA ILE A 36 -6.09 7.35 -7.17
C ILE A 36 -7.22 6.47 -7.70
N VAL A 37 -8.47 6.87 -7.48
CA VAL A 37 -9.65 6.13 -7.95
C VAL A 37 -9.64 6.01 -9.48
N LEU A 38 -9.37 7.10 -10.21
CA LEU A 38 -9.26 7.09 -11.67
C LEU A 38 -8.15 6.15 -12.17
N SER A 39 -6.96 6.20 -11.57
CA SER A 39 -5.82 5.33 -11.93
C SER A 39 -6.12 3.84 -11.72
N LEU A 40 -7.01 3.54 -10.77
CA LEU A 40 -7.50 2.21 -10.44
C LEU A 40 -8.80 1.85 -11.16
N SER A 41 -9.37 2.72 -11.98
CA SER A 41 -10.56 2.41 -12.77
C SER A 41 -10.19 1.63 -14.03
N ASP A 42 -9.01 1.92 -14.59
CA ASP A 42 -8.48 1.21 -15.76
C ASP A 42 -7.99 -0.20 -15.38
N ASN A 43 -8.42 -1.22 -16.13
CA ASN A 43 -8.26 -2.64 -15.79
C ASN A 43 -7.02 -3.31 -16.40
N GLN A 44 -6.14 -2.55 -17.05
CA GLN A 44 -5.05 -3.14 -17.81
C GLN A 44 -3.81 -3.44 -16.93
N GLY A 45 -3.62 -4.72 -16.61
CA GLY A 45 -2.34 -5.30 -16.15
C GLY A 45 -2.26 -5.75 -14.68
N PRO A 46 -1.41 -6.75 -14.38
CA PRO A 46 -1.32 -7.38 -13.05
C PRO A 46 -0.88 -6.43 -11.92
N LYS A 47 -0.04 -5.43 -12.23
CA LYS A 47 0.38 -4.40 -11.24
C LYS A 47 -0.80 -3.56 -10.77
N LYS A 48 -1.68 -3.13 -11.69
CA LYS A 48 -2.88 -2.35 -11.34
C LYS A 48 -3.84 -3.16 -10.47
N LEU A 49 -3.95 -4.46 -10.74
CA LEU A 49 -4.78 -5.37 -9.97
C LEU A 49 -4.27 -5.51 -8.51
N ILE A 50 -2.95 -5.63 -8.31
CA ILE A 50 -2.33 -5.61 -6.97
C ILE A 50 -2.60 -4.28 -6.26
N HIS A 51 -2.50 -3.15 -6.96
CA HIS A 51 -2.81 -1.83 -6.38
C HIS A 51 -4.28 -1.71 -5.96
N LYS A 52 -5.23 -2.24 -6.75
CA LYS A 52 -6.66 -2.27 -6.39
C LYS A 52 -6.91 -3.09 -5.14
N LEU A 53 -6.31 -4.27 -5.04
CA LEU A 53 -6.39 -5.11 -3.84
C LEU A 53 -5.81 -4.39 -2.64
N ALA A 54 -4.60 -3.84 -2.77
CA ALA A 54 -3.93 -3.14 -1.68
C ALA A 54 -4.77 -1.96 -1.16
N LEU A 55 -5.31 -1.13 -2.07
CA LEU A 55 -6.15 -0.02 -1.68
C LEU A 55 -7.44 -0.48 -1.00
N SER A 56 -8.17 -1.41 -1.62
CA SER A 56 -9.46 -1.89 -1.10
C SER A 56 -9.30 -2.52 0.29
N SER A 57 -8.25 -3.34 0.46
CA SER A 57 -7.91 -3.97 1.74
C SER A 57 -7.57 -2.94 2.80
N THR A 58 -6.79 -1.92 2.44
CA THR A 58 -6.39 -0.85 3.36
C THR A 58 -7.59 -0.04 3.81
N VAL A 59 -8.44 0.42 2.89
CA VAL A 59 -9.65 1.19 3.21
C VAL A 59 -10.57 0.38 4.12
N TYR A 60 -10.85 -0.88 3.77
CA TYR A 60 -11.69 -1.76 4.57
C TYR A 60 -11.14 -1.98 5.98
N LEU A 61 -9.85 -2.29 6.12
CA LEU A 61 -9.25 -2.60 7.41
C LEU A 61 -9.15 -1.36 8.32
N ILE A 62 -8.87 -0.17 7.76
CA ILE A 62 -8.91 1.08 8.51
C ILE A 62 -10.33 1.36 9.01
N TRP A 63 -11.33 1.22 8.13
CA TRP A 63 -12.74 1.40 8.51
C TRP A 63 -13.17 0.42 9.60
N ARG A 64 -12.84 -0.87 9.43
CA ARG A 64 -13.13 -1.94 10.41
C ARG A 64 -12.48 -1.65 11.77
N GLU A 65 -11.22 -1.27 11.79
CA GLU A 65 -10.51 -0.93 13.03
C GLU A 65 -11.12 0.29 13.71
N ARG A 66 -11.45 1.35 12.95
CA ARG A 66 -12.11 2.54 13.51
C ARG A 66 -13.45 2.18 14.15
N ASN A 67 -14.27 1.39 13.47
CA ASN A 67 -15.54 0.92 14.02
C ASN A 67 -15.33 0.04 15.25
N ARG A 68 -14.31 -0.83 15.23
CA ARG A 68 -14.03 -1.68 16.39
C ARG A 68 -13.65 -0.87 17.63
N ARG A 69 -12.91 0.23 17.46
CA ARG A 69 -12.59 1.15 18.56
C ARG A 69 -13.84 1.86 19.09
N VAL A 70 -14.72 2.31 18.21
CA VAL A 70 -15.94 3.04 18.60
C VAL A 70 -16.93 2.12 19.33
N PHE A 71 -17.13 0.90 18.84
CA PHE A 71 -18.20 0.02 19.31
C PHE A 71 -17.77 -1.06 20.31
N ASN A 72 -16.48 -1.42 20.35
CA ASN A 72 -16.00 -2.55 21.17
C ASN A 72 -14.80 -2.18 22.07
N ASP A 73 -14.31 -0.94 22.05
CA ASP A 73 -13.08 -0.45 22.73
C ASP A 73 -11.80 -1.30 22.48
N VAL A 74 -11.81 -2.17 21.47
CA VAL A 74 -10.66 -3.01 21.14
C VAL A 74 -9.74 -2.27 20.18
N LYS A 75 -8.54 -1.92 20.66
CA LYS A 75 -7.50 -1.23 19.87
C LYS A 75 -6.50 -2.23 19.32
N LEU A 76 -6.32 -2.23 18.01
CA LEU A 76 -5.23 -2.94 17.35
C LEU A 76 -4.07 -1.97 17.15
N SER A 77 -2.84 -2.46 17.35
CA SER A 77 -1.67 -1.63 17.07
C SER A 77 -1.54 -1.37 15.56
N PRO A 78 -1.03 -0.20 15.14
CA PRO A 78 -0.84 0.11 13.72
C PRO A 78 -0.01 -0.94 12.97
N ILE A 79 0.98 -1.52 13.65
CA ILE A 79 1.81 -2.61 13.13
C ILE A 79 0.99 -3.86 12.82
N HIS A 80 0.05 -4.24 13.68
CA HIS A 80 -0.82 -5.40 13.42
C HIS A 80 -1.80 -5.11 12.29
N LEU A 81 -2.29 -3.87 12.17
CA LEU A 81 -3.18 -3.48 11.09
C LEU A 81 -2.46 -3.57 9.75
N PHE A 82 -1.21 -3.07 9.70
CA PHE A 82 -0.37 -3.16 8.51
C PHE A 82 -0.06 -4.62 8.14
N LYS A 83 0.24 -5.48 9.12
CA LYS A 83 0.42 -6.93 8.88
C LYS A 83 -0.82 -7.55 8.25
N GLN A 84 -2.02 -7.24 8.77
CA GLN A 84 -3.28 -7.74 8.18
C GLN A 84 -3.47 -7.28 6.74
N VAL A 85 -3.19 -6.01 6.42
CA VAL A 85 -3.25 -5.51 5.04
C VAL A 85 -2.30 -6.31 4.15
N ARG A 86 -1.04 -6.48 4.57
CA ARG A 86 -0.02 -7.22 3.82
C ARG A 86 -0.43 -8.67 3.59
N GLU A 87 -0.84 -9.38 4.63
CA GLU A 87 -1.24 -10.79 4.56
C GLU A 87 -2.44 -10.99 3.64
N LEU A 88 -3.43 -10.10 3.72
CA LEU A 88 -4.62 -10.18 2.86
C LEU A 88 -4.28 -9.96 1.39
N VAL A 89 -3.44 -8.98 1.08
CA VAL A 89 -2.97 -8.72 -0.30
C VAL A 89 -2.16 -9.91 -0.82
N LEU A 90 -1.19 -10.41 -0.04
CA LEU A 90 -0.35 -11.54 -0.44
C LEU A 90 -1.17 -12.82 -0.65
N SER A 91 -2.11 -13.11 0.25
CA SER A 91 -3.01 -14.27 0.13
C SER A 91 -3.82 -14.20 -1.17
N ARG A 92 -4.41 -13.05 -1.49
CA ARG A 92 -5.20 -12.87 -2.73
C ARG A 92 -4.35 -12.98 -3.99
N VAL A 93 -3.15 -12.42 -3.99
CA VAL A 93 -2.21 -12.54 -5.13
C VAL A 93 -1.75 -14.00 -5.31
N ALA A 94 -1.48 -14.71 -4.22
CA ALA A 94 -1.10 -16.13 -4.28
C ALA A 94 -2.22 -17.01 -4.83
N SER A 95 -3.46 -16.79 -4.39
CA SER A 95 -4.64 -17.50 -4.92
C SER A 95 -4.82 -17.29 -6.42
N TRP A 96 -4.55 -16.09 -6.93
CA TRP A 96 -4.63 -15.82 -8.38
C TRP A 96 -3.53 -16.47 -9.20
N LYS A 97 -2.30 -16.55 -8.67
CA LYS A 97 -1.22 -17.28 -9.35
C LYS A 97 -1.55 -18.76 -9.47
N LEU A 98 -2.14 -19.35 -8.42
CA LEU A 98 -2.56 -20.75 -8.43
C LEU A 98 -3.66 -21.00 -9.47
N SER A 99 -4.69 -20.14 -9.53
CA SER A 99 -5.75 -20.29 -10.54
C SER A 99 -5.25 -20.11 -11.97
N ALA A 100 -4.27 -19.23 -12.21
CA ALA A 100 -3.68 -19.01 -13.53
C ALA A 100 -2.69 -20.11 -13.98
N SER A 101 -2.36 -21.06 -13.11
CA SER A 101 -1.49 -22.21 -13.42
C SER A 101 -2.26 -23.53 -13.61
N GLN A 102 -3.60 -23.47 -13.51
CA GLN A 102 -4.49 -24.62 -13.75
C GLN A 102 -5.20 -24.54 -15.12
N ASP A 103 -4.93 -23.48 -15.89
CA ASP A 103 -5.30 -23.30 -17.30
C ASP A 103 -4.08 -23.54 -18.20
#